data_AF-F0T2N0-F1
#
_entry.id   AF-F0T2N0-F1
#
_cell.length_a   1.000
_cell.length_b   1.000
_cell.length_c   1.000
_cell.angle_alpha   90.00
_cell.angle_beta   90.00
_cell.angle_gamma   90.00
#
_symmetry.space_group_name_H-M   'P 1'
#
loop_
_entity.id
_entity.type
_entity.pdbx_description
1 polymer ?
#
loop_
_entity_poly.entity_id
_entity_poly.type
_entity_poly.pdbx_seq_one_letter_code
_entity_poly.pdbx_strand_id
1 'polypeptide(L)'
;MTFSYLPAPVYIIFVLILGVLLVFELLHKPNKHHNIIRYGQWLLVPGIILAAFAKFLQTAELFKSYYPWLILLITIIAFIAVILIMIGAYLDSKSDPKKRKKVIRLIFTLIITLLILAAIIIPEVISHG
;
A
#
# COMPACT_ATOMS: atom_id res chain seq x y z
N MET A 1 12.43 -10.97 -3.62
CA MET A 1 12.93 -9.99 -4.61
C MET A 1 11.97 -8.81 -4.61
N THR A 2 12.41 -7.65 -4.13
CA THR A 2 11.61 -6.42 -4.00
C THR A 2 11.33 -5.81 -5.38
N PHE A 3 10.15 -5.21 -5.57
CA PHE A 3 9.73 -4.56 -6.83
C PHE A 3 10.65 -3.41 -7.28
N SER A 4 11.61 -3.01 -6.44
CA SER A 4 12.63 -1.99 -6.72
C SER A 4 13.62 -2.34 -7.84
N TYR A 5 13.71 -3.63 -8.23
CA TYR A 5 14.61 -4.11 -9.29
C TYR A 5 14.00 -4.07 -10.70
N LEU A 6 12.71 -3.76 -10.83
CA LEU A 6 12.13 -3.53 -12.16
C LEU A 6 12.74 -2.27 -12.77
N PRO A 7 13.01 -2.25 -14.09
CA PRO A 7 13.34 -1.02 -14.78
C PRO A 7 12.29 0.03 -14.42
N ALA A 8 12.74 1.23 -14.06
CA ALA A 8 11.84 2.28 -13.56
C ALA A 8 10.57 2.50 -14.43
N PRO A 9 10.63 2.47 -15.78
CA PRO A 9 9.44 2.56 -16.61
C PRO A 9 8.42 1.45 -16.34
N VAL A 10 8.89 0.21 -16.15
CA VAL A 10 8.03 -0.96 -15.89
C VAL A 10 7.37 -0.84 -14.51
N TYR A 11 8.12 -0.41 -13.49
CA TYR A 11 7.55 -0.14 -12.17
C TYR A 11 6.43 0.91 -12.24
N ILE A 12 6.68 2.03 -12.90
CA ILE A 12 5.73 3.14 -13.01
C ILE A 12 4.45 2.66 -13.71
N ILE A 13 4.57 1.96 -14.85
CA ILE A 13 3.42 1.43 -15.59
C ILE A 13 2.61 0.47 -14.70
N PHE A 14 3.27 -0.46 -14.01
CA PHE A 14 2.59 -1.45 -13.18
C PHE A 14 1.83 -0.80 -12.02
N VAL A 15 2.45 0.17 -11.35
CA VAL A 15 1.85 0.93 -10.25
C VAL A 15 0.65 1.74 -10.76
N LEU A 16 0.75 2.38 -11.92
CA LEU A 16 -0.36 3.11 -12.52
C LEU A 16 -1.52 2.19 -12.93
N ILE A 17 -1.23 1.01 -13.51
CA ILE A 17 -2.27 0.02 -13.84
C ILE A 17 -3.01 -0.41 -12.58
N LEU A 18 -2.30 -0.68 -11.48
CA LEU A 18 -2.89 -0.98 -10.18
C LEU A 18 -3.81 0.15 -9.69
N GLY A 19 -3.38 1.40 -9.83
CA GLY A 19 -4.19 2.57 -9.50
C GLY A 19 -5.47 2.67 -10.33
N VAL A 20 -5.36 2.47 -11.65
CA VAL A 20 -6.51 2.49 -12.57
C VAL A 20 -7.50 1.38 -12.24
N LEU A 21 -7.02 0.16 -11.97
CA LEU A 21 -7.88 -0.96 -11.58
C LEU A 21 -8.63 -0.68 -10.27
N LEU A 22 -7.95 -0.05 -9.31
CA LEU A 22 -8.53 0.29 -8.01
C LEU A 22 -9.61 1.39 -8.16
N VAL A 23 -9.36 2.40 -8.99
CA VAL A 23 -10.37 3.42 -9.35
C VAL A 23 -11.54 2.80 -10.09
N PHE A 24 -11.29 1.91 -11.06
CA PHE A 24 -12.34 1.23 -11.80
C PHE A 24 -13.25 0.43 -10.87
N GLU A 25 -12.68 -0.31 -9.91
CA GLU A 25 -13.45 -1.05 -8.90
C GLU A 25 -14.30 -0.11 -8.03
N LEU A 26 -13.72 1.01 -7.57
CA LEU A 26 -14.42 2.03 -6.77
C LEU A 26 -15.63 2.63 -7.51
N LEU A 27 -15.50 2.89 -8.81
CA LEU A 27 -16.54 3.50 -9.63
C LEU A 27 -17.63 2.49 -10.03
N HIS A 28 -17.27 1.25 -10.40
CA HIS A 28 -18.23 0.25 -10.87
C HIS A 28 -19.00 -0.42 -9.75
N LYS A 29 -18.45 -0.46 -8.53
CA LYS A 29 -19.05 -1.19 -7.39
C LYS A 29 -19.08 -0.34 -6.12
N PRO A 30 -19.72 0.85 -6.14
CA PRO A 30 -19.63 1.84 -5.07
C PRO A 30 -20.18 1.39 -3.71
N ASN A 31 -21.05 0.37 -3.70
CA ASN A 31 -21.73 -0.16 -2.52
C ASN A 31 -21.34 -1.62 -2.20
N LYS A 32 -20.32 -2.17 -2.86
CA LYS A 32 -19.89 -3.57 -2.64
C LYS A 32 -19.24 -3.77 -1.27
N HIS A 33 -18.65 -2.73 -0.72
CA HIS A 33 -17.85 -2.79 0.50
C HIS A 33 -18.34 -1.76 1.52
N HIS A 34 -18.14 -2.07 2.81
CA HIS A 34 -18.38 -1.13 3.90
C HIS A 34 -17.68 0.22 3.64
N ASN A 35 -18.34 1.33 3.96
CA ASN A 35 -17.85 2.69 3.64
C ASN A 35 -16.40 2.96 4.10
N ILE A 36 -15.99 2.34 5.21
CA ILE A 36 -14.62 2.43 5.75
C ILE A 36 -13.58 1.81 4.81
N ILE A 37 -13.88 0.67 4.17
CA ILE A 37 -13.01 0.07 3.14
C ILE A 37 -12.88 1.04 1.97
N ARG A 38 -14.00 1.65 1.56
CA ARG A 38 -14.04 2.59 0.45
C ARG A 38 -13.18 3.83 0.71
N TYR A 39 -13.20 4.38 1.93
CA TYR A 39 -12.31 5.48 2.31
C TYR A 39 -10.84 5.07 2.27
N GLY A 40 -10.51 3.87 2.74
CA GLY A 40 -9.14 3.34 2.63
C GLY A 40 -8.70 3.16 1.17
N GLN A 41 -9.58 2.66 0.30
CA GLN A 41 -9.31 2.54 -1.14
C GLN A 41 -9.12 3.92 -1.80
N TRP A 42 -9.98 4.90 -1.51
CA TRP A 42 -9.82 6.27 -2.01
C TRP A 42 -8.52 6.93 -1.53
N LEU A 43 -8.05 6.60 -0.33
CA LEU A 43 -6.79 7.09 0.21
C LEU A 43 -5.56 6.40 -0.46
N LEU A 44 -5.70 5.16 -0.91
CA LEU A 44 -4.65 4.46 -1.66
C LEU A 44 -4.39 5.07 -3.04
N VAL A 45 -5.41 5.55 -3.74
CA VAL A 45 -5.29 6.12 -5.10
C VAL A 45 -4.23 7.24 -5.19
N PRO A 46 -4.29 8.31 -4.39
CA PRO A 46 -3.25 9.35 -4.42
C PRO A 46 -1.89 8.81 -3.97
N GLY A 47 -1.85 7.85 -3.03
CA GLY A 47 -0.61 7.19 -2.62
C GLY A 47 0.09 6.44 -3.77
N ILE A 48 -0.68 5.74 -4.61
CA ILE A 48 -0.19 5.04 -5.80
C ILE A 48 0.37 6.02 -6.83
N ILE A 49 -0.34 7.12 -7.08
CA ILE A 49 0.10 8.17 -8.01
C ILE A 49 1.41 8.81 -7.51
N LEU A 50 1.46 9.15 -6.21
CA LEU A 50 2.65 9.71 -5.60
C LEU A 50 3.83 8.73 -5.61
N ALA A 51 3.61 7.43 -5.44
CA ALA A 51 4.65 6.40 -5.54
C ALA A 51 5.24 6.30 -6.96
N ALA A 52 4.39 6.32 -7.99
CA ALA A 52 4.83 6.37 -9.38
C ALA A 52 5.64 7.64 -9.67
N PHE A 53 5.16 8.79 -9.17
CA PHE A 53 5.83 10.08 -9.32
C PHE A 53 7.18 10.13 -8.59
N ALA A 54 7.25 9.60 -7.36
CA ALA A 54 8.49 9.50 -6.61
C ALA A 54 9.54 8.65 -7.34
N LYS A 55 9.13 7.53 -7.95
CA LYS A 55 10.04 6.70 -8.75
C LYS A 55 10.52 7.41 -10.01
N PHE A 56 9.63 8.16 -10.67
CA PHE A 56 9.99 8.98 -11.83
C PHE A 56 11.04 10.03 -11.46
N LEU A 57 10.82 10.80 -10.39
CA LEU A 57 11.77 11.81 -9.91
C LEU A 57 13.11 11.20 -9.52
N GLN A 58 13.10 10.05 -8.84
CA GLN A 58 14.32 9.31 -8.50
C GLN A 58 15.13 8.98 -9.76
N THR A 59 14.46 8.51 -10.81
CA THR A 59 15.11 8.06 -12.06
C THR A 59 15.63 9.22 -12.89
N ALA A 60 14.91 10.35 -12.89
CA ALA A 60 15.33 11.56 -13.59
C ALA A 60 16.43 12.35 -12.85
N GLU A 61 16.85 11.90 -11.67
CA GLU A 61 17.76 12.60 -10.75
C GLU A 61 17.29 14.02 -10.35
N LEU A 62 16.01 14.31 -10.55
CA LEU A 62 15.40 15.59 -10.23
C LEU A 62 15.04 15.62 -8.74
N PHE A 63 15.36 16.72 -8.05
CA PHE A 63 14.94 16.98 -6.66
C PHE A 63 15.40 15.94 -5.61
N LYS A 64 16.66 15.51 -5.66
CA LYS A 64 17.27 14.54 -4.69
C LYS A 64 17.01 14.89 -3.21
N SER A 65 16.92 16.17 -2.85
CA SER A 65 16.68 16.62 -1.46
C SER A 65 15.26 16.39 -0.93
N TYR A 66 14.24 16.31 -1.80
CA TYR A 66 12.82 16.17 -1.39
C TYR A 66 12.35 14.71 -1.39
N TYR A 67 13.13 13.82 -2.00
CA TYR A 67 12.81 12.41 -2.15
C TYR A 67 12.57 11.67 -0.83
N PRO A 68 13.39 11.83 0.24
CA PRO A 68 13.17 11.11 1.49
C PRO A 68 11.84 11.50 2.17
N TRP A 69 11.50 12.79 2.12
CA TRP A 69 10.26 13.30 2.70
C TRP A 69 9.03 12.83 1.91
N LEU A 70 9.12 12.82 0.58
CA LEU A 70 8.06 12.31 -0.28
C LEU A 70 7.79 10.82 -0.04
N ILE A 71 8.84 9.99 0.08
CA ILE A 71 8.70 8.56 0.43
C ILE A 71 8.05 8.39 1.79
N LEU A 72 8.49 9.15 2.79
CA LEU A 72 7.93 9.08 4.14
C LEU A 72 6.43 9.39 4.12
N LEU A 73 6.03 10.46 3.43
CA LEU A 73 4.63 10.85 3.27
C LEU A 73 3.81 9.74 2.60
N ILE A 74 4.29 9.18 1.48
CA ILE A 74 3.63 8.08 0.76
C ILE A 74 3.46 6.87 1.68
N THR A 75 4.49 6.54 2.46
CA THR A 75 4.48 5.40 3.38
C THR A 75 3.43 5.58 4.48
N ILE A 76 3.32 6.78 5.06
CA ILE A 76 2.32 7.10 6.07
C ILE A 76 0.91 6.99 5.49
N ILE A 77 0.67 7.57 4.31
CA ILE A 77 -0.64 7.53 3.63
C ILE A 77 -1.04 6.08 3.35
N ALA A 78 -0.13 5.29 2.79
CA ALA A 78 -0.36 3.87 2.51
C ALA A 78 -0.66 3.08 3.79
N PHE A 79 0.05 3.35 4.88
CA PHE A 79 -0.17 2.69 6.16
C PHE A 79 -1.57 2.98 6.73
N ILE A 80 -1.98 4.25 6.75
CA ILE A 80 -3.33 4.65 7.19
C ILE A 80 -4.39 3.98 6.32
N ALA A 81 -4.19 3.96 5.00
CA ALA A 81 -5.14 3.36 4.06
C ALA A 81 -5.30 1.85 4.30
N VAL A 82 -4.21 1.13 4.53
CA VAL A 82 -4.22 -0.30 4.86
C VAL A 82 -4.95 -0.56 6.18
N ILE A 83 -4.74 0.27 7.21
CA ILE A 83 -5.47 0.16 8.49
C ILE A 83 -6.98 0.33 8.27
N LEU A 84 -7.39 1.34 7.51
CA LEU A 84 -8.81 1.55 7.20
C LEU A 84 -9.40 0.35 6.47
N ILE A 85 -8.70 -0.21 5.49
CA ILE A 85 -9.15 -1.41 4.77
C ILE A 85 -9.30 -2.60 5.73
N MET A 86 -8.34 -2.81 6.64
CA MET A 86 -8.40 -3.90 7.62
C MET A 86 -9.57 -3.74 8.59
N ILE A 87 -9.77 -2.54 9.15
CA ILE A 87 -10.89 -2.23 10.05
C ILE A 87 -12.22 -2.42 9.31
N GLY A 88 -12.31 -1.89 8.09
CA GLY A 88 -13.50 -2.02 7.26
C GLY A 88 -13.81 -3.48 6.92
N ALA A 89 -12.81 -4.28 6.56
CA ALA A 89 -12.98 -5.72 6.28
C ALA A 89 -13.43 -6.49 7.52
N TYR A 90 -12.92 -6.14 8.70
CA TYR A 90 -13.36 -6.74 9.95
C TYR A 90 -14.83 -6.42 10.25
N LEU A 91 -15.24 -5.17 10.09
CA LEU A 91 -16.63 -4.73 10.30
C LEU A 91 -17.60 -5.37 9.30
N ASP A 92 -17.21 -5.45 8.02
CA ASP A 92 -17.98 -6.09 6.95
C ASP A 92 -18.19 -7.60 7.21
N SER A 93 -17.23 -8.23 7.90
CA SER A 93 -17.29 -9.65 8.25
C SER A 93 -18.08 -9.97 9.53
N LYS A 94 -18.63 -8.97 10.24
CA LYS A 94 -19.27 -9.16 11.56
C LYS A 94 -20.47 -10.12 11.52
N SER A 95 -21.20 -10.16 10.40
CA SER A 95 -22.38 -11.02 10.21
C SER A 95 -22.05 -12.46 9.83
N ASP A 96 -20.82 -12.77 9.42
CA ASP A 96 -20.42 -14.11 8.97
C ASP A 96 -19.14 -14.58 9.72
N PRO A 97 -19.26 -15.52 10.67
CA PRO A 97 -18.14 -15.98 11.48
C PRO A 97 -17.05 -16.70 10.65
N LYS A 98 -17.40 -17.32 9.50
CA LYS A 98 -16.42 -17.94 8.60
C LYS A 98 -15.60 -16.88 7.87
N LYS A 99 -16.24 -15.81 7.40
CA LYS A 99 -15.54 -14.65 6.78
C LYS A 99 -14.66 -13.94 7.81
N ARG A 100 -15.17 -13.72 9.03
CA ARG A 100 -14.41 -13.05 10.10
C ARG A 100 -13.12 -13.79 10.46
N LYS A 101 -13.16 -15.12 10.57
CA LYS A 101 -11.95 -15.93 10.78
C LYS A 101 -10.93 -15.77 9.66
N LYS A 102 -11.35 -15.69 8.39
CA LYS A 102 -10.46 -15.46 7.25
C LYS A 102 -9.84 -14.07 7.30
N VAL A 103 -10.63 -13.03 7.58
CA VAL A 103 -10.14 -11.64 7.69
C VAL A 103 -9.13 -11.51 8.82
N ILE A 104 -9.42 -12.05 10.01
CA ILE A 104 -8.48 -12.02 11.15
C ILE A 104 -7.18 -12.75 10.80
N ARG A 105 -7.27 -13.94 10.16
CA ARG A 105 -6.08 -14.68 9.72
C ARG A 105 -5.24 -13.85 8.75
N LEU A 106 -5.88 -13.18 7.79
CA LEU A 106 -5.21 -12.33 6.81
C LEU A 106 -4.51 -11.15 7.47
N ILE A 107 -5.18 -10.45 8.40
CA ILE A 107 -4.58 -9.38 9.20
C ILE A 107 -3.36 -9.89 9.98
N PHE A 108 -3.49 -11.04 10.65
CA PHE A 108 -2.40 -11.61 11.45
C PHE A 108 -1.20 -12.01 10.58
N THR A 109 -1.47 -12.58 9.40
CA THR A 109 -0.43 -12.96 8.44
C THR A 109 0.30 -11.73 7.91
N LEU A 110 -0.43 -10.64 7.63
CA LEU A 110 0.14 -9.36 7.21
C LEU A 110 1.07 -8.77 8.29
N ILE A 111 0.62 -8.76 9.55
CA ILE A 111 1.42 -8.26 10.68
C ILE A 111 2.69 -9.09 10.86
N ILE A 112 2.58 -10.42 10.86
CA ILE A 112 3.75 -11.30 10.97
C ILE A 112 4.73 -11.05 9.82
N THR A 113 4.23 -10.94 8.59
CA THR A 113 5.08 -10.70 7.42
C THR A 113 5.82 -9.37 7.54
N LEU A 114 5.14 -8.31 8.01
CA LEU A 114 5.75 -7.00 8.27
C LEU A 114 6.81 -7.07 9.37
N LEU A 115 6.56 -7.80 10.46
CA LEU A 115 7.53 -7.98 11.54
C LEU A 115 8.78 -8.73 11.06
N ILE A 116 8.62 -9.78 10.26
CA ILE A 116 9.75 -10.51 9.67
C ILE A 116 10.56 -9.60 8.74
N LEU A 117 9.90 -8.84 7.87
CA LEU A 117 10.57 -7.89 6.98
C LEU A 117 11.33 -6.82 7.78
N ALA A 118 10.73 -6.25 8.82
CA ALA A 118 11.40 -5.30 9.70
C ALA A 118 12.61 -5.93 10.38
N ALA A 119 12.49 -7.17 10.88
CA ALA A 119 13.57 -7.88 11.54
C ALA A 119 14.75 -8.23 10.59
N ILE A 120 14.50 -8.35 9.28
CA ILE A 120 15.56 -8.58 8.28
C ILE A 120 16.23 -7.26 7.87
N ILE A 121 15.43 -6.22 7.64
CA ILE A 121 15.91 -4.95 7.08
C ILE A 121 16.62 -4.09 8.15
N ILE A 122 16.13 -4.07 9.39
CA ILE A 122 16.71 -3.22 10.45
C ILE A 122 18.19 -3.59 10.73
N PRO A 123 18.57 -4.87 10.88
CA PRO A 123 19.98 -5.23 11.06
C PRO A 123 20.86 -4.88 9.85
N GLU A 124 20.35 -5.05 8.62
CA GLU A 124 21.09 -4.78 7.38
C GLU A 124 21.39 -3.29 7.19
N VAL A 125 20.47 -2.41 7.62
CA VAL A 125 20.67 -0.95 7.65
C VAL A 125 21.66 -0.53 8.74
N ILE A 126 21.69 -1.22 9.88
CA ILE A 126 22.62 -0.92 10.99
C ILE A 126 24.03 -1.44 10.70
N SER A 127 24.19 -2.52 9.93
CA SER A 127 25.52 -3.09 9.61
C SER A 127 26.24 -2.40 8.44
N HIS A 128 25.53 -1.58 7.65
CA HIS A 128 26.07 -0.93 6.44
C HIS A 128 25.96 0.62 6.45
N GLY A 129 25.49 1.22 7.55
CA GLY A 129 25.51 2.67 7.79
C GLY A 129 26.65 3.07 8.72
#